data_AF-A0A942QUX4-F1
#
_entry.id   AF-A0A942QUX4-F1
#
_cell.length_a   1.000
_cell.length_b   1.000
_cell.length_c   1.000
_cell.angle_alpha   90.00
_cell.angle_beta   90.00
_cell.angle_gamma   90.00
#
_symmetry.space_group_name_H-M   'P 1'
#
loop_
_entity.id
_entity.type
_entity.pdbx_description
1 polymer ?
#
loop_
_entity_poly.entity_id
_entity_poly.type
_entity_poly.pdbx_seq_one_letter_code
_entity_poly.pdbx_strand_id
1 'polypeptide(L)'
;MGVAGCGKSSLGQHCAAALGVPLLEGDDFHPPMNINKMRSGTPLEDSDREAWLDTLASELQAHTGGVVLTCSALRQRYRDRLRAAVPGLRFAFLDLTEEQARERVGSRPAHLFPVSLVASQFATLESPAQEPGVLRLDATEPL
;
A
#
# COMPACT_ATOMS: atom_id res chain seq x y z
N MET A 1 -0.77 2.72 4.04
CA MET A 1 0.04 2.93 2.83
C MET A 1 1.53 2.93 3.14
N GLY A 2 2.37 2.86 2.11
CA GLY A 2 3.83 2.80 2.23
C GLY A 2 4.45 1.72 1.34
N VAL A 3 5.77 1.71 1.25
CA VAL A 3 6.56 0.78 0.42
C VAL A 3 6.43 -0.69 0.87
N ALA A 4 6.88 -1.63 0.05
CA ALA A 4 7.00 -3.03 0.40
C ALA A 4 7.92 -3.19 1.60
N GLY A 5 7.57 -4.10 2.51
CA GLY A 5 8.32 -4.29 3.76
C GLY A 5 8.00 -3.31 4.90
N CYS A 6 7.17 -2.27 4.67
CA CYS A 6 6.82 -1.31 5.73
C CYS A 6 5.82 -1.84 6.77
N GLY A 7 5.22 -3.02 6.57
CA GLY A 7 4.30 -3.63 7.55
C GLY A 7 2.81 -3.35 7.35
N LYS A 8 2.37 -2.91 6.15
CA LYS A 8 0.95 -2.61 5.85
C LYS A 8 -0.02 -3.72 6.27
N SER A 9 0.24 -4.97 5.90
CA SER A 9 -0.64 -6.10 6.22
C SER A 9 -0.71 -6.35 7.71
N SER A 10 0.43 -6.35 8.42
CA SER A 10 0.46 -6.55 9.87
C SER A 10 -0.28 -5.45 10.63
N LEU A 11 -0.01 -4.16 10.34
CA LEU A 11 -0.78 -3.07 10.97
C LEU A 11 -2.26 -3.12 10.56
N GLY A 12 -2.53 -3.39 9.28
CA GLY A 12 -3.89 -3.47 8.74
C GLY A 12 -4.75 -4.49 9.48
N GLN A 13 -4.19 -5.66 9.79
CA GLN A 13 -4.86 -6.70 10.59
C GLN A 13 -5.22 -6.21 11.99
N HIS A 14 -4.31 -5.54 12.68
CA HIS A 14 -4.56 -5.00 14.03
C HIS A 14 -5.61 -3.89 14.00
N CYS A 15 -5.53 -2.97 13.04
CA CYS A 15 -6.53 -1.91 12.88
C CYS A 15 -7.92 -2.48 12.55
N ALA A 16 -8.01 -3.43 11.63
CA ALA A 16 -9.28 -4.05 11.24
C ALA A 16 -9.94 -4.75 12.44
N ALA A 17 -9.16 -5.52 13.21
CA ALA A 17 -9.63 -6.18 14.42
C ALA A 17 -10.10 -5.19 15.49
N ALA A 18 -9.32 -4.14 15.76
CA ALA A 18 -9.66 -3.12 16.75
C ALA A 18 -10.92 -2.31 16.39
N LEU A 19 -11.15 -2.09 15.10
CA LEU A 19 -12.30 -1.33 14.59
C LEU A 19 -13.53 -2.21 14.32
N GLY A 20 -13.39 -3.54 14.33
CA GLY A 20 -14.48 -4.47 14.00
C GLY A 20 -14.91 -4.39 12.52
N VAL A 21 -13.98 -4.07 11.62
CA VAL A 21 -14.24 -3.94 10.17
C VAL A 21 -13.39 -4.95 9.38
N PRO A 22 -13.78 -5.30 8.14
CA PRO A 22 -12.97 -6.18 7.30
C PRO A 22 -11.60 -5.56 6.94
N LEU A 23 -10.63 -6.44 6.69
CA LEU A 23 -9.36 -6.12 6.05
C LEU A 23 -9.39 -6.60 4.59
N LEU A 24 -9.01 -5.72 3.67
CA LEU A 24 -8.73 -6.06 2.29
C LEU A 24 -7.23 -5.94 2.03
N GLU A 25 -6.63 -6.97 1.43
CA GLU A 25 -5.25 -6.92 0.96
C GLU A 25 -5.22 -6.38 -0.47
N GLY A 26 -4.73 -5.17 -0.67
CA GLY A 26 -4.79 -4.53 -1.99
C GLY A 26 -4.02 -5.26 -3.08
N ASP A 27 -2.96 -5.99 -2.71
CA ASP A 27 -2.16 -6.78 -3.65
C ASP A 27 -2.97 -7.95 -4.25
N ASP A 28 -4.03 -8.43 -3.58
CA ASP A 28 -4.90 -9.51 -4.07
C ASP A 28 -5.77 -9.06 -5.26
N PHE A 29 -5.94 -7.75 -5.44
CA PHE A 29 -6.73 -7.16 -6.53
C PHE A 29 -5.89 -6.82 -7.77
N HIS A 30 -4.59 -7.13 -7.77
CA HIS A 30 -3.77 -6.92 -8.96
C HIS A 30 -4.16 -7.88 -10.08
N PRO A 31 -4.26 -7.40 -11.34
CA PRO A 31 -4.47 -8.28 -12.47
C PRO A 31 -3.25 -9.22 -12.64
N PRO A 32 -3.43 -10.43 -13.21
CA PRO A 32 -2.34 -11.40 -13.36
C PRO A 32 -1.10 -10.83 -14.08
N MET A 33 -1.29 -9.91 -15.04
CA MET A 33 -0.20 -9.23 -15.74
C MET A 33 0.71 -8.44 -14.78
N ASN A 34 0.12 -7.72 -13.83
CA ASN A 34 0.87 -6.93 -12.86
C ASN A 34 1.63 -7.84 -11.89
N ILE A 35 0.97 -8.91 -11.43
CA ILE A 35 1.60 -9.91 -10.57
C ILE A 35 2.83 -10.51 -11.28
N ASN A 36 2.70 -10.85 -12.56
CA ASN A 36 3.80 -11.41 -13.34
C ASN A 36 4.97 -10.41 -13.49
N LYS A 37 4.70 -9.14 -13.82
CA LYS A 37 5.73 -8.07 -13.87
C LYS A 37 6.45 -7.94 -12.53
N MET A 38 5.71 -7.84 -11.43
CA MET A 38 6.34 -7.70 -10.11
C MET A 38 7.14 -8.94 -9.71
N ARG A 39 6.65 -10.15 -10.01
CA ARG A 39 7.39 -11.41 -9.77
C ARG A 39 8.67 -11.49 -10.60
N SER A 40 8.69 -10.96 -11.83
CA SER A 40 9.91 -10.86 -12.65
C SER A 40 10.83 -9.71 -12.24
N GLY A 41 10.52 -8.97 -11.18
CA GLY A 41 11.30 -7.81 -10.73
C GLY A 41 11.14 -6.57 -11.62
N THR A 42 10.17 -6.58 -12.52
CA THR A 42 9.81 -5.44 -13.37
C THR A 42 8.89 -4.51 -12.59
N PRO A 43 9.28 -3.26 -12.32
CA PRO A 43 8.40 -2.28 -11.68
C PRO A 43 7.15 -2.07 -12.52
N LEU A 44 6.00 -1.97 -11.86
CA LEU A 44 4.79 -1.53 -12.56
C LEU A 44 4.93 -0.07 -12.95
N GLU A 45 4.34 0.28 -14.08
CA GLU A 45 4.18 1.64 -14.52
C GLU A 45 2.86 2.24 -14.01
N ASP A 46 2.67 3.49 -14.35
CA ASP A 46 1.51 4.28 -14.01
C ASP A 46 0.21 3.70 -14.61
N SER A 47 0.26 3.35 -15.90
CA SER A 47 -0.84 2.72 -16.65
C SER A 47 -1.22 1.34 -16.11
N ASP A 48 -0.23 0.54 -15.67
CA ASP A 48 -0.46 -0.77 -15.06
C ASP A 48 -1.34 -0.67 -13.80
N ARG A 49 -1.26 0.46 -13.08
CA ARG A 49 -1.95 0.63 -11.78
C ARG A 49 -3.36 1.18 -11.90
N GLU A 50 -3.76 1.73 -13.04
CA GLU A 50 -5.04 2.43 -13.17
C GLU A 50 -6.23 1.52 -12.87
N ALA A 51 -6.32 0.38 -13.56
CA ALA A 51 -7.40 -0.59 -13.36
C ALA A 51 -7.40 -1.16 -11.94
N TRP A 52 -6.22 -1.40 -11.37
CA TRP A 52 -6.09 -1.87 -9.98
C TRP A 52 -6.63 -0.84 -8.99
N LEU A 53 -6.28 0.45 -9.16
CA LEU A 53 -6.79 1.52 -8.29
C LEU A 53 -8.30 1.70 -8.43
N ASP A 54 -8.89 1.49 -9.62
CA ASP A 54 -10.34 1.51 -9.81
C ASP A 54 -11.04 0.38 -9.07
N THR A 55 -10.47 -0.83 -9.11
CA THR A 55 -10.98 -1.96 -8.33
C THR A 55 -10.95 -1.63 -6.84
N LEU A 56 -9.81 -1.13 -6.33
CA LEU A 56 -9.70 -0.74 -4.93
C LEU A 56 -10.68 0.37 -4.52
N ALA A 57 -10.88 1.38 -5.38
CA ALA A 57 -11.86 2.42 -5.16
C ALA A 57 -13.29 1.84 -5.04
N SER A 58 -13.64 0.92 -5.93
CA SER A 58 -14.94 0.24 -5.92
C SER A 58 -15.15 -0.60 -4.66
N GLU A 59 -14.12 -1.33 -4.22
CA GLU A 59 -14.15 -2.09 -2.97
C GLU A 59 -14.34 -1.18 -1.76
N LEU A 60 -13.61 -0.06 -1.68
CA LEU A 60 -13.79 0.90 -0.59
C LEU A 60 -15.22 1.47 -0.55
N GLN A 61 -15.85 1.71 -1.70
CA GLN A 61 -17.24 2.19 -1.80
C GLN A 61 -18.27 1.14 -1.38
N ALA A 62 -18.04 -0.13 -1.73
CA ALA A 62 -18.96 -1.22 -1.41
C ALA A 62 -19.07 -1.49 0.10
N HIS A 63 -18.01 -1.19 0.87
CA HIS A 63 -17.94 -1.42 2.30
C HIS A 63 -18.42 -0.20 3.12
N THR A 64 -19.72 0.09 3.07
CA THR A 64 -20.34 1.25 3.75
C THR A 64 -20.24 1.22 5.28
N GLY A 65 -20.04 0.03 5.87
CA GLY A 65 -19.79 -0.16 7.31
C GLY A 65 -18.34 0.14 7.75
N GLY A 66 -17.46 0.52 6.82
CA GLY A 66 -16.03 0.72 7.05
C GLY A 66 -15.19 -0.49 6.64
N VAL A 67 -13.93 -0.22 6.30
CA VAL A 67 -12.95 -1.23 5.85
C VAL A 67 -11.53 -0.69 6.06
N VAL A 68 -10.59 -1.59 6.37
CA VAL A 68 -9.15 -1.30 6.29
C VAL A 68 -8.63 -1.91 5.00
N LEU A 69 -7.97 -1.11 4.17
CA LEU A 69 -7.37 -1.56 2.91
C LEU A 69 -5.86 -1.37 2.96
N THR A 70 -5.10 -2.43 2.71
CA THR A 70 -3.66 -2.30 2.44
C THR A 70 -3.48 -1.82 1.00
N CYS A 71 -2.70 -0.78 0.79
CA CYS A 71 -2.40 -0.27 -0.55
C CYS A 71 -1.09 0.50 -0.49
N SER A 72 -0.24 0.37 -1.52
CA SER A 72 1.02 1.11 -1.58
C SER A 72 0.78 2.63 -1.72
N ALA A 73 -0.15 3.03 -2.59
CA ALA A 73 -0.62 4.41 -2.81
C ALA A 73 0.53 5.45 -2.86
N LEU A 74 1.59 5.13 -3.60
CA LEU A 74 2.88 5.82 -3.52
C LEU A 74 2.87 7.23 -4.13
N ARG A 75 2.09 7.47 -5.19
CA ARG A 75 1.95 8.80 -5.81
C ARG A 75 0.73 9.55 -5.29
N GLN A 76 0.79 10.87 -5.24
CA GLN A 76 -0.31 11.74 -4.83
C GLN A 76 -1.56 11.48 -5.66
N ARG A 77 -1.42 11.42 -6.99
CA ARG A 77 -2.55 11.13 -7.90
C ARG A 77 -3.25 9.80 -7.64
N TYR A 78 -2.56 8.81 -7.05
CA TYR A 78 -3.19 7.54 -6.65
C TYR A 78 -4.07 7.74 -5.43
N ARG A 79 -3.55 8.47 -4.44
CA ARG A 79 -4.31 8.84 -3.24
C ARG A 79 -5.52 9.70 -3.59
N ASP A 80 -5.35 10.64 -4.51
CA ASP A 80 -6.43 11.54 -4.95
C ASP A 80 -7.54 10.77 -5.70
N ARG A 81 -7.20 9.80 -6.55
CA ARG A 81 -8.18 8.90 -7.17
C ARG A 81 -9.00 8.14 -6.12
N LEU A 82 -8.35 7.59 -5.10
CA LEU A 82 -9.03 6.87 -4.01
C LEU A 82 -9.90 7.82 -3.16
N ARG A 83 -9.42 9.03 -2.85
CA ARG A 83 -10.19 10.06 -2.12
C ARG A 83 -11.41 10.55 -2.90
N ALA A 84 -11.29 10.68 -4.22
CA ALA A 84 -12.41 11.07 -5.08
C ALA A 84 -13.53 10.02 -5.05
N ALA A 85 -13.17 8.74 -4.96
CA ALA A 85 -14.14 7.66 -4.83
C ALA A 85 -14.79 7.60 -3.44
N VAL A 86 -14.02 7.86 -2.37
CA VAL A 86 -14.52 7.80 -0.99
C VAL A 86 -14.19 9.10 -0.25
N PRO A 87 -15.13 10.06 -0.22
CA PRO A 87 -14.98 11.29 0.55
C PRO A 87 -14.71 10.98 2.03
N GLY A 88 -13.66 11.60 2.58
CA GLY A 88 -13.24 11.36 3.96
C GLY A 88 -12.28 10.17 4.17
N LEU A 89 -11.86 9.49 3.10
CA LEU A 89 -10.80 8.47 3.16
C LEU A 89 -9.53 9.03 3.83
N ARG A 90 -9.02 8.30 4.81
CA ARG A 90 -7.80 8.61 5.55
C ARG A 90 -6.70 7.61 5.24
N PHE A 91 -5.45 8.02 5.39
CA PHE A 91 -4.29 7.17 5.16
C PHE A 91 -3.41 7.10 6.40
N ALA A 92 -3.02 5.90 6.82
CA ALA A 92 -1.87 5.71 7.69
C ALA A 92 -0.62 5.51 6.79
N PHE A 93 0.35 6.42 6.84
CA PHE A 93 1.61 6.32 6.11
C PHE A 93 2.69 5.71 7.00
N LEU A 94 3.06 4.47 6.71
CA LEU A 94 4.14 3.75 7.39
C LEU A 94 5.47 4.15 6.77
N ASP A 95 6.18 4.99 7.50
CA ASP A 95 7.42 5.61 7.05
C ASP A 95 8.64 4.87 7.61
N LEU A 96 9.61 4.62 6.74
CA LEU A 96 10.90 4.01 7.04
C LEU A 96 11.89 4.34 5.93
N THR A 97 13.18 4.18 6.20
CA THR A 97 14.22 4.40 5.20
C THR A 97 14.28 3.25 4.19
N GLU A 98 14.88 3.52 3.03
CA GLU A 98 15.09 2.50 2.00
C GLU A 98 15.95 1.34 2.52
N GLU A 99 16.97 1.64 3.32
CA GLU A 99 17.84 0.64 3.95
C GLU A 99 17.03 -0.30 4.86
N GLN A 100 16.19 0.26 5.75
CA GLN A 100 15.33 -0.51 6.64
C GLN A 100 14.32 -1.38 5.86
N ALA A 101 13.76 -0.85 4.78
CA ALA A 101 12.84 -1.61 3.92
C ALA A 101 13.54 -2.77 3.22
N ARG A 102 14.75 -2.54 2.66
CA ARG A 102 15.56 -3.57 2.01
C ARG A 102 15.93 -4.70 2.97
N GLU A 103 16.36 -4.36 4.19
CA GLU A 103 16.69 -5.34 5.23
C GLU A 103 15.48 -6.21 5.61
N ARG A 104 14.32 -5.57 5.82
CA ARG A 104 13.06 -6.28 6.15
C ARG A 104 12.53 -7.16 5.02
N VAL A 105 12.74 -6.78 3.76
CA VAL A 105 12.36 -7.61 2.61
C VAL A 105 13.36 -8.75 2.39
N GLY A 106 14.65 -8.48 2.58
CA GLY A 106 15.73 -9.47 2.43
C GLY A 106 15.73 -10.57 3.48
N SER A 107 15.25 -10.30 4.70
CA SER A 107 15.17 -11.29 5.80
C SER A 107 13.96 -12.23 5.71
N ARG A 108 13.01 -12.00 4.78
CA ARG A 108 11.81 -12.83 4.65
C ARG A 108 12.11 -14.12 3.87
N PRO A 109 11.83 -15.32 4.41
CA PRO A 109 12.12 -16.59 3.74
C PRO A 109 11.26 -16.85 2.49
N ALA A 110 10.13 -16.16 2.34
CA ALA A 110 9.29 -16.20 1.15
C ALA A 110 9.36 -14.86 0.41
N HIS A 111 10.30 -14.75 -0.53
CA HIS A 111 10.40 -13.58 -1.41
C HIS A 111 9.26 -13.59 -2.44
N LEU A 112 8.09 -13.08 -2.05
CA LEU A 112 7.00 -12.84 -3.03
C LEU A 112 7.46 -11.87 -4.13
N PHE A 113 8.37 -10.95 -3.80
CA PHE A 113 8.86 -9.91 -4.70
C PHE A 113 10.36 -9.64 -4.49
N PRO A 114 11.13 -9.37 -5.56
CA PRO A 114 12.57 -9.09 -5.46
C PRO A 114 12.88 -7.80 -4.67
N VAL A 115 14.01 -7.79 -3.98
CA VAL A 115 14.53 -6.60 -3.26
C VAL A 115 14.71 -5.41 -4.21
N SER A 116 15.00 -5.66 -5.50
CA SER A 116 15.13 -4.61 -6.52
C SER A 116 13.86 -3.75 -6.68
N LEU A 117 12.68 -4.28 -6.33
CA LEU A 117 11.45 -3.50 -6.36
C LEU A 117 11.37 -2.45 -5.24
N VAL A 118 12.07 -2.63 -4.12
CA VAL A 118 12.10 -1.65 -3.03
C VAL A 118 12.61 -0.30 -3.54
N ALA A 119 13.73 -0.30 -4.25
CA ALA A 119 14.31 0.92 -4.83
C ALA A 119 13.33 1.62 -5.77
N SER A 120 12.66 0.87 -6.64
CA SER A 120 11.66 1.43 -7.56
C SER A 120 10.47 2.06 -6.84
N GLN A 121 10.08 1.53 -5.68
CA GLN A 121 8.99 2.07 -4.89
C GLN A 121 9.38 3.35 -4.17
N PHE A 122 10.61 3.46 -3.64
CA PHE A 122 11.12 4.73 -3.10
C PHE A 122 11.23 5.80 -4.19
N ALA A 123 11.70 5.44 -5.39
CA ALA A 123 11.71 6.36 -6.53
C ALA A 123 10.30 6.82 -6.97
N THR A 124 9.28 6.01 -6.69
CA THR A 124 7.87 6.32 -6.99
C THR A 124 7.17 7.06 -5.84
N LEU A 125 7.73 7.01 -4.62
CA LEU A 125 7.09 7.55 -3.43
C LEU A 125 7.12 9.08 -3.45
N GLU A 126 5.94 9.67 -3.62
CA GLU A 126 5.68 11.08 -3.37
C GLU A 126 5.18 11.21 -1.94
N SER A 127 5.97 11.87 -1.07
CA SER A 127 5.71 11.95 0.36
C SER A 127 4.30 12.49 0.66
N PRO A 128 3.44 11.73 1.38
CA PRO A 128 2.09 12.15 1.74
C PRO A 128 2.03 12.95 3.05
N ALA A 129 3.17 13.23 3.69
CA ALA A 129 3.23 13.68 5.09
C ALA A 129 2.51 15.02 5.37
N GLN A 130 2.32 15.85 4.34
CA GLN A 130 1.64 17.15 4.44
C GLN A 130 0.23 17.13 3.84
N GLU A 131 -0.26 15.97 3.40
CA GLU A 131 -1.60 15.86 2.86
C GLU A 131 -2.66 15.76 3.97
N PRO A 132 -3.85 16.35 3.78
CA PRO A 132 -4.93 16.23 4.74
C PRO A 132 -5.38 14.76 4.88
N GLY A 133 -5.74 14.39 6.11
CA GLY A 133 -6.21 13.04 6.43
C GLY A 133 -5.11 11.96 6.38
N VAL A 134 -3.84 12.35 6.39
CA VAL A 134 -2.71 11.42 6.48
C VAL A 134 -2.11 11.43 7.89
N LEU A 135 -2.04 10.26 8.52
CA LEU A 135 -1.29 10.02 9.76
C LEU A 135 0.04 9.35 9.42
N ARG A 136 1.15 10.05 9.64
CA ARG A 136 2.49 9.47 9.51
C ARG A 136 2.81 8.66 10.77
N LEU A 137 3.29 7.44 10.57
CA LEU A 137 3.69 6.49 11.61
C LEU A 137 5.11 6.02 11.32
N ASP A 138 5.94 5.97 12.36
CA ASP A 138 7.25 5.33 12.26
C ASP A 138 7.05 3.82 12.15
N ALA A 139 7.41 3.23 11.02
CA ALA A 139 7.23 1.81 10.78
C ALA A 139 8.25 0.93 11.53
N THR A 140 9.23 1.54 12.22
CA THR A 140 10.25 0.83 13.00
C THR A 140 9.82 0.51 14.42
N GLU A 141 8.79 1.19 14.92
CA GLU A 141 8.17 0.92 16.21
C GLU A 141 7.38 -0.40 16.21
N PRO A 142 7.26 -1.08 17.36
CA PRO A 142 6.43 -2.27 17.50
C PRO A 142 4.93 -1.94 17.35
N LEU A 143 4.14 -2.97 16.97
CA LEU A 143 2.68 -2.90 16.85
C LEU A 143 1.96 -3.04 18.19
#